data_AF-A0A4S8QDQ7-F1
#
_entry.id   AF-A0A4S8QDQ7-F1
#
_cell.length_a   1.000
_cell.length_b   1.000
_cell.length_c   1.000
_cell.angle_alpha   90.00
_cell.angle_beta   90.00
_cell.angle_gamma   90.00
#
_symmetry.space_group_name_H-M   'P 1'
#
loop_
_entity.id
_entity.type
_entity.pdbx_description
1 polymer ?
#
loop_
_entity_poly.entity_id
_entity_poly.type
_entity_poly.pdbx_seq_one_letter_code
_entity_poly.pdbx_strand_id
1 'polypeptide(L)'
;MALTRILADLAADQGELIPPRMDLAAEWETPERVKFELWVDPAVGDGIILSIIDGPAEIAGDVLISGDQLCVTWRGDITDWPRDWLNAQRAHAAFLYLGECQ
;
A
#
# COMPACT_ATOMS: atom_id res chain seq x y z
N MET A 1 23.38 -10.33 -14.11
CA MET A 1 23.18 -10.56 -12.66
C MET A 1 22.86 -9.26 -11.93
N ALA A 2 21.85 -8.49 -12.37
CA ALA A 2 21.48 -7.21 -11.74
C ALA A 2 20.07 -7.20 -11.14
N LEU A 3 19.16 -8.05 -11.65
CA LEU A 3 17.77 -8.12 -11.19
C LEU A 3 17.63 -8.60 -9.73
N THR A 4 18.49 -9.52 -9.30
CA THR A 4 18.38 -10.18 -7.99
C THR A 4 18.75 -9.26 -6.82
N ARG A 5 19.53 -8.19 -7.07
CA ARG A 5 20.00 -7.27 -6.03
C ARG A 5 18.98 -6.16 -5.75
N ILE A 6 18.33 -5.65 -6.79
CA ILE A 6 17.28 -4.63 -6.69
C ILE A 6 16.09 -5.17 -5.88
N LEU A 7 15.67 -6.41 -6.15
CA LEU A 7 14.57 -7.04 -5.40
C LEU A 7 14.91 -7.30 -3.93
N ALA A 8 16.19 -7.50 -3.60
CA ALA A 8 16.63 -7.71 -2.23
C ALA A 8 16.74 -6.39 -1.44
N ASP A 9 17.18 -5.30 -2.08
CA ASP A 9 17.24 -3.98 -1.45
C ASP A 9 15.83 -3.39 -1.26
N LEU A 10 14.91 -3.57 -2.23
CA LEU A 10 13.49 -3.21 -2.05
C LEU A 10 12.84 -3.99 -0.90
N ALA A 11 13.12 -5.28 -0.77
CA ALA A 11 12.60 -6.09 0.34
C ALA A 11 13.21 -5.71 1.70
N ALA A 12 14.46 -5.23 1.73
CA ALA A 12 15.12 -4.79 2.95
C ALA A 12 14.53 -3.46 3.47
N ASP A 13 14.30 -2.49 2.60
CA ASP A 13 13.65 -1.22 2.97
C ASP A 13 12.18 -1.42 3.36
N GLN A 14 11.46 -2.31 2.67
CA GLN A 14 10.09 -2.68 3.05
C GLN A 14 10.03 -3.36 4.42
N GLY A 15 11.01 -4.22 4.75
CA GLY A 15 11.05 -4.92 6.04
C GLY A 15 11.27 -4.02 7.26
N GLU A 16 11.83 -2.81 7.08
CA GLU A 16 11.91 -1.80 8.14
C GLU A 16 10.60 -1.00 8.28
N LEU A 17 9.88 -0.79 7.17
CA LEU A 17 8.62 -0.04 7.14
C LEU A 17 7.40 -0.88 7.57
N ILE A 18 7.43 -2.19 7.30
CA ILE A 18 6.32 -3.10 7.56
C ILE A 18 6.58 -3.89 8.85
N PRO A 19 5.72 -3.75 9.87
CA PRO A 19 5.79 -4.60 11.06
C PRO A 19 5.70 -6.09 10.68
N PRO A 20 6.53 -6.98 11.29
CA PRO A 20 6.55 -8.42 10.95
C PRO A 20 5.23 -9.18 11.16
N ARG A 21 4.23 -8.55 11.80
CA ARG A 21 2.89 -9.09 12.02
C ARG A 21 1.95 -8.91 10.83
N MET A 22 2.30 -8.06 9.86
CA MET A 22 1.47 -7.75 8.72
C MET A 22 1.80 -8.68 7.54
N ASP A 23 0.76 -9.04 6.80
CA ASP A 23 0.86 -9.82 5.57
C ASP A 23 0.50 -8.93 4.36
N LEU A 24 1.13 -9.21 3.22
CA LEU A 24 0.76 -8.56 1.95
C LEU A 24 -0.62 -9.05 1.53
N ALA A 25 -1.59 -8.14 1.49
CA ALA A 25 -2.97 -8.43 1.13
C ALA A 25 -3.28 -8.16 -0.35
N ALA A 26 -2.73 -7.08 -0.91
CA ALA A 26 -2.97 -6.72 -2.30
C ALA A 26 -1.80 -5.89 -2.86
N GLU A 27 -1.60 -5.97 -4.17
CA GLU A 27 -0.68 -5.10 -4.91
C GLU A 27 -1.33 -4.66 -6.22
N TRP A 28 -1.04 -3.43 -6.65
CA TRP A 28 -1.47 -2.90 -7.94
C TRP A 28 -0.51 -1.84 -8.46
N GLU A 29 -0.63 -1.51 -9.74
CA GLU A 29 0.17 -0.47 -10.39
C GLU A 29 -0.75 0.51 -11.12
N THR A 30 -0.50 1.81 -10.96
CA THR A 30 -1.25 2.86 -11.66
C THR A 30 -0.73 3.10 -13.07
N PRO A 31 -1.49 3.73 -13.98
CA PRO A 31 -1.00 4.10 -15.31
C PRO A 31 0.25 4.99 -15.30
N GLU A 32 0.44 5.76 -14.23
CA GLU A 32 1.62 6.60 -13.98
C GLU A 32 2.84 5.80 -13.48
N ARG A 33 2.73 4.45 -13.42
CA ARG A 33 3.77 3.52 -12.96
C ARG A 33 4.10 3.64 -11.47
N VAL A 34 3.11 4.04 -10.66
CA VAL A 34 3.22 3.97 -9.21
C VAL A 34 2.78 2.58 -8.77
N LYS A 35 3.69 1.81 -8.17
CA LYS A 35 3.32 0.54 -7.54
C LYS A 35 2.82 0.80 -6.13
N PHE A 36 1.70 0.18 -5.78
CA PHE A 36 1.14 0.17 -4.44
C PHE A 36 1.11 -1.24 -3.88
N GLU A 37 1.35 -1.34 -2.58
CA GLU A 37 1.24 -2.56 -1.80
C GLU A 37 0.42 -2.28 -0.55
N LEU A 38 -0.64 -3.06 -0.34
CA LEU A 38 -1.45 -3.04 0.87
C LEU A 38 -1.01 -4.19 1.78
N TRP A 39 -0.49 -3.83 2.94
CA TRP A 39 -0.10 -4.73 4.01
C TRP A 39 -1.12 -4.61 5.15
N VAL A 40 -1.57 -5.72 5.71
CA VAL A 40 -2.63 -5.72 6.74
C VAL A 40 -2.31 -6.69 7.86
N ASP A 41 -2.78 -6.36 9.06
CA ASP A 41 -2.95 -7.31 10.15
C ASP A 41 -4.45 -7.48 10.42
N PRO A 42 -5.05 -8.59 9.95
CA PRO A 42 -6.49 -8.80 10.10
C PRO A 42 -6.90 -9.05 11.56
N ALA A 43 -5.96 -9.40 12.47
CA ALA A 43 -6.28 -9.67 13.87
C ALA A 43 -6.62 -8.39 14.64
N VAL A 44 -6.03 -7.26 14.26
CA VAL A 44 -6.28 -5.95 14.89
C VAL A 44 -6.99 -4.94 13.97
N GLY A 45 -7.15 -5.28 12.69
CA GLY A 45 -7.88 -4.45 11.73
C GLY A 45 -7.12 -3.19 11.31
N ASP A 46 -5.79 -3.28 11.21
CA ASP A 46 -4.95 -2.19 10.71
C ASP A 46 -4.12 -2.62 9.51
N GLY A 47 -3.51 -1.64 8.84
CA GLY A 47 -2.66 -1.88 7.70
C GLY A 47 -1.86 -0.67 7.29
N ILE A 48 -1.04 -0.85 6.26
CA ILE A 48 -0.19 0.17 5.66
C ILE A 48 -0.31 0.04 4.15
N ILE A 49 -0.46 1.18 3.47
CA ILE A 49 -0.26 1.25 2.03
C ILE A 49 1.13 1.82 1.79
N LEU A 50 1.97 1.06 1.08
CA LEU A 50 3.23 1.53 0.54
C LEU A 50 3.02 2.07 -0.88
N SER A 51 3.71 3.15 -1.22
CA SER A 51 3.89 3.61 -2.60
C SER A 51 5.35 3.47 -3.00
N ILE A 52 5.58 3.04 -4.23
CA ILE A 52 6.92 2.87 -4.81
C ILE A 52 6.92 3.66 -6.12
N ILE A 53 7.65 4.78 -6.13
CA ILE A 53 7.77 5.71 -7.27
C ILE A 53 9.27 5.88 -7.57
N ASP A 54 9.77 5.27 -8.64
CA ASP A 54 11.15 5.44 -9.12
C ASP A 54 12.22 5.47 -8.01
N GLY A 55 12.17 4.52 -7.07
CA GLY A 55 12.99 4.58 -5.85
C GLY A 55 12.65 3.51 -4.82
N PRO A 56 13.15 3.66 -3.57
CA PRO A 56 12.78 2.77 -2.47
C PRO A 56 11.29 2.88 -2.13
N ALA A 57 10.76 1.88 -1.43
CA ALA A 57 9.38 1.92 -0.97
C ALA A 57 9.21 2.96 0.15
N GLU A 58 8.07 3.63 0.17
CA GLU A 58 7.73 4.59 1.23
C GLU A 58 6.31 4.35 1.73
N ILE A 59 6.06 4.68 3.01
CA ILE A 59 4.72 4.61 3.58
C ILE A 59 3.87 5.75 3.00
N ALA A 60 2.90 5.38 2.17
CA ALA A 60 1.94 6.30 1.57
C ALA A 60 0.77 6.61 2.50
N GLY A 61 0.39 5.68 3.37
CA GLY A 61 -0.65 5.93 4.36
C GLY A 61 -0.96 4.77 5.29
N ASP A 62 -1.57 5.11 6.42
CA ASP A 62 -2.04 4.17 7.43
C ASP A 62 -3.48 3.78 7.11
N VAL A 63 -3.75 2.49 7.22
CA VAL A 63 -5.04 1.89 6.93
C VAL A 63 -5.70 1.47 8.23
N LEU A 64 -6.98 1.83 8.36
CA LEU A 64 -7.87 1.29 9.37
C LEU A 64 -8.97 0.49 8.67
N ILE A 65 -9.14 -0.76 9.07
CA ILE A 65 -10.15 -1.68 8.57
C ILE A 65 -11.20 -1.86 9.67
N SER A 66 -12.44 -1.50 9.37
CA SER A 66 -13.57 -1.64 10.28
C SER A 66 -14.75 -2.27 9.54
N GLY A 67 -14.94 -3.58 9.68
CA GLY A 67 -15.96 -4.32 8.95
C GLY A 67 -15.66 -4.35 7.45
N ASP A 68 -16.58 -3.83 6.65
CA ASP A 68 -16.50 -3.67 5.20
C ASP A 68 -15.91 -2.31 4.76
N GLN A 69 -15.35 -1.55 5.70
CA GLN A 69 -14.78 -0.23 5.41
C GLN A 69 -13.27 -0.23 5.53
N LEU A 70 -12.64 0.36 4.51
CA LEU A 70 -11.22 0.67 4.48
C LEU A 70 -11.04 2.19 4.46
N CYS A 71 -10.42 2.71 5.52
CA CYS A 71 -10.06 4.11 5.69
C CYS A 71 -8.55 4.28 5.53
N VAL A 72 -8.11 5.31 4.81
CA VAL A 72 -6.68 5.60 4.60
C VAL A 72 -6.37 7.01 5.05
N THR A 73 -5.36 7.14 5.90
CA THR A 73 -4.74 8.43 6.24
C THR A 73 -3.45 8.59 5.43
N TRP A 74 -3.52 9.34 4.34
CA TRP A 74 -2.37 9.59 3.46
C TRP A 74 -1.29 10.43 4.15
N ARG A 75 -0.01 10.11 3.90
CA ARG A 75 1.19 10.76 4.48
C ARG A 75 2.34 10.81 3.47
N GLY A 76 3.31 11.71 3.69
CA GLY A 76 4.48 11.87 2.80
C GLY A 76 4.15 12.55 1.48
N ASP A 77 5.03 12.41 0.50
CA ASP A 77 4.95 13.08 -0.81
C ASP A 77 3.71 12.68 -1.61
N ILE A 78 3.12 11.51 -1.32
CA ILE A 78 1.85 11.10 -1.93
C ILE A 78 0.71 12.06 -1.59
N THR A 79 0.80 12.82 -0.48
CA THR A 79 -0.26 13.75 -0.07
C THR A 79 -0.40 14.97 -0.99
N ASP A 80 0.61 15.24 -1.81
CA ASP A 80 0.59 16.32 -2.81
C ASP A 80 -0.26 15.96 -4.04
N TRP A 81 -0.67 14.70 -4.17
CA TRP A 81 -1.54 14.25 -5.26
C TRP A 81 -2.99 14.71 -5.06
N PRO A 82 -3.77 14.91 -6.14
CA PRO A 82 -5.17 15.31 -6.04
C PRO A 82 -6.00 14.37 -5.16
N ARG A 83 -6.87 14.94 -4.32
CA ARG A 83 -7.69 14.17 -3.36
C ARG A 83 -8.54 13.09 -4.04
N ASP A 84 -9.10 13.38 -5.21
CA ASP A 84 -9.90 12.41 -5.97
C ASP A 84 -9.07 11.23 -6.46
N TRP A 85 -7.81 11.47 -6.84
CA TRP A 85 -6.88 10.43 -7.23
C TRP A 85 -6.54 9.53 -6.02
N LEU A 86 -6.24 10.13 -4.87
CA LEU A 86 -6.00 9.39 -3.61
C LEU A 86 -7.23 8.57 -3.19
N ASN A 87 -8.43 9.15 -3.33
CA ASN A 87 -9.68 8.44 -3.05
C ASN A 87 -9.90 7.26 -3.99
N ALA A 88 -9.49 7.36 -5.26
CA ALA A 88 -9.53 6.25 -6.20
C ALA A 88 -8.59 5.11 -5.78
N GLN A 89 -7.38 5.43 -5.30
CA GLN A 89 -6.46 4.40 -4.79
C GLN A 89 -7.02 3.71 -3.54
N ARG A 90 -7.62 4.45 -2.61
CA ARG A 90 -8.33 3.88 -1.45
C ARG A 90 -9.46 2.94 -1.89
N ALA A 91 -10.30 3.39 -2.84
CA ALA A 91 -11.42 2.59 -3.33
C ALA A 91 -10.94 1.32 -4.03
N HIS A 92 -9.85 1.40 -4.79
CA HIS A 92 -9.24 0.25 -5.44
C HIS A 92 -8.66 -0.74 -4.42
N ALA A 93 -7.94 -0.24 -3.40
CA ALA A 93 -7.44 -1.07 -2.30
C ALA A 93 -8.59 -1.80 -1.57
N ALA A 94 -9.69 -1.09 -1.29
CA ALA A 94 -10.88 -1.68 -0.68
C ALA A 94 -11.49 -2.78 -1.56
N PHE A 95 -11.61 -2.53 -2.87
CA PHE A 95 -12.10 -3.51 -3.84
C PHE A 95 -11.25 -4.79 -3.85
N LEU A 96 -9.93 -4.66 -3.93
CA LEU A 96 -9.01 -5.79 -3.97
C LEU A 96 -9.01 -6.59 -2.66
N TYR A 97 -9.10 -5.90 -1.52
CA TYR A 97 -8.97 -6.53 -0.21
C TYR A 97 -10.28 -7.13 0.32
N LEU A 98 -11.38 -6.37 0.25
CA LEU A 98 -12.67 -6.77 0.80
C LEU A 98 -13.51 -7.57 -0.20
N GLY A 99 -13.12 -7.55 -1.48
CA GLY A 99 -13.72 -8.39 -2.52
C GLY A 99 -15.08 -7.90 -3.04
N GLU A 100 -15.40 -6.62 -2.93
CA GLU A 100 -16.70 -6.12 -3.38
C GLU A 100 -16.82 -6.06 -4.90
N CYS A 101 -17.29 -7.15 -5.49
CA CYS A 101 -18.16 -7.11 -6.66
C CYS A 101 -19.61 -7.38 -6.21
N GLN A 102 -20.41 -6.30 -6.23
CA GLN A 102 -21.89 -6.20 -6.15
C GLN A 102 -22.55 -6.04 -4.78
#